data_AF-A0A6G8FIL5-F1
#
_entry.id   AF-A0A6G8FIL5-F1
#
_cell.length_a   1.000
_cell.length_b   1.000
_cell.length_c   1.000
_cell.angle_alpha   90.00
_cell.angle_beta   90.00
_cell.angle_gamma   90.00
#
_symmetry.space_group_name_H-M   'P 1'
#
loop_
_entity.id
_entity.type
_entity.pdbx_description
1 polymer ?
#
loop_
_entity_poly.entity_id
_entity_poly.type
_entity_poly.pdbx_seq_one_letter_code
_entity_poly.pdbx_strand_id
1 'polypeptide(L)'
;MNIKILGPGCANCKNLERATRDALADMGSDATIEKVTEYPAIAAYGVMSTPALVVNEKVLVSGRVPKKAEIVEILSSGQASSAAPEGACACGGEC
;
A
#
# COMPACT_ATOMS: atom_id res chain seq x y z
N MET A 1 5.79 -6.15 2.64
CA MET A 1 4.78 -5.33 1.93
C MET A 1 5.51 -4.27 1.10
N ASN A 2 5.12 -3.94 -0.14
CA ASN A 2 5.89 -2.98 -0.96
C ASN A 2 5.10 -1.67 -1.16
N ILE A 3 5.60 -0.54 -0.65
CA ILE A 3 4.96 0.77 -0.76
C ILE A 3 5.76 1.63 -1.70
N LYS A 4 5.15 2.06 -2.81
CA LYS A 4 5.76 2.97 -3.77
C LYS A 4 5.12 4.34 -3.68
N ILE A 5 5.95 5.37 -3.53
CA ILE A 5 5.53 6.76 -3.54
C ILE A 5 5.90 7.35 -4.88
N LEU A 6 4.88 7.61 -5.70
CA LEU A 6 5.00 8.20 -7.02
C LEU A 6 4.92 9.72 -6.87
N GLY A 7 6.05 10.41 -7.07
CA GLY A 7 6.03 11.87 -7.06
C GLY A 7 7.41 12.51 -7.24
N PRO A 8 7.46 13.75 -7.77
CA PRO A 8 8.71 14.47 -8.09
C PRO A 8 9.45 15.02 -6.85
N GLY A 9 9.10 14.59 -5.63
CA GLY A 9 9.83 14.97 -4.41
C GLY A 9 9.33 16.21 -3.67
N CYS A 10 8.05 16.59 -3.80
CA CYS A 10 7.45 17.69 -3.05
C CYS A 10 7.46 17.44 -1.52
N ALA A 11 7.36 18.51 -0.71
CA ALA A 11 7.31 18.43 0.75
C ALA A 11 6.23 17.46 1.28
N ASN A 12 5.08 17.44 0.61
CA ASN A 12 3.97 16.53 0.91
C ASN A 12 4.33 15.05 0.75
N CYS A 13 5.17 14.69 -0.24
CA CYS A 13 5.61 13.31 -0.46
C CYS A 13 6.47 12.81 0.70
N LYS A 14 7.36 13.67 1.21
CA LYS A 14 8.22 13.37 2.36
C LYS A 14 7.41 13.19 3.64
N ASN A 15 6.38 14.01 3.84
CA ASN A 15 5.52 13.88 5.00
C ASN A 15 4.70 12.58 4.97
N LEU A 16 4.18 12.22 3.80
CA LEU A 16 3.45 10.97 3.57
C LEU A 16 4.33 9.74 3.81
N GLU A 17 5.58 9.74 3.34
CA GLU A 17 6.55 8.68 3.64
C GLU A 17 6.75 8.52 5.15
N ARG A 18 7.00 9.62 5.87
CA ARG A 18 7.22 9.59 7.31
C ARG A 18 5.99 9.08 8.05
N ALA A 19 4.80 9.54 7.71
CA ALA A 19 3.55 9.10 8.32
C ALA A 19 3.28 7.61 8.05
N THR A 20 3.60 7.13 6.85
CA THR A 20 3.46 5.72 6.49
C THR A 20 4.44 4.85 7.27
N ARG A 21 5.70 5.27 7.38
CA ARG A 21 6.72 4.56 8.16
C ARG A 21 6.35 4.47 9.64
N ASP A 22 5.80 5.55 10.20
CA ASP A 22 5.33 5.61 11.58
C ASP A 22 4.12 4.68 11.81
N ALA A 23 3.16 4.67 10.88
CA ALA A 23 2.02 3.75 10.91
C ALA A 23 2.45 2.27 10.84
N LEU A 24 3.41 1.94 9.97
CA LEU A 24 3.93 0.58 9.84
C LEU A 24 4.68 0.10 11.09
N ALA A 25 5.46 1.00 11.70
CA ALA A 25 6.16 0.72 12.95
C ALA A 25 5.17 0.46 14.10
N ASP A 26 4.09 1.24 14.17
CA ASP A 26 3.01 1.09 15.15
C ASP A 26 2.28 -0.26 15.00
N MET A 27 2.06 -0.69 13.76
CA MET A 27 1.44 -1.99 13.44
C MET A 27 2.42 -3.17 13.47
N GLY A 28 3.73 -2.94 13.62
CA GLY A 28 4.76 -3.98 13.54
C GLY A 28 4.83 -4.70 12.19
N SER A 29 4.46 -4.02 11.10
CA SER A 29 4.43 -4.59 9.75
C SER A 29 5.64 -4.15 8.92
N ASP A 30 6.40 -5.12 8.39
CA ASP A 30 7.52 -4.84 7.48
C ASP A 30 7.02 -4.42 6.09
N ALA A 31 7.19 -3.13 5.78
CA ALA A 31 7.03 -2.62 4.42
C ALA A 31 8.27 -1.90 3.89
N THR A 32 8.57 -2.15 2.63
CA THR A 32 9.64 -1.49 1.87
C THR A 32 9.08 -0.23 1.24
N ILE A 33 9.68 0.92 1.52
CA ILE A 33 9.27 2.21 0.94
C ILE A 33 10.20 2.55 -0.23
N GLU A 34 9.66 2.60 -1.43
CA GLU A 34 10.36 2.94 -2.66
C GLU A 34 9.82 4.26 -3.23
N LYS A 35 10.71 5.20 -3.55
CA LYS A 35 10.33 6.45 -4.22
C LYS A 35 10.52 6.28 -5.71
N VAL A 36 9.44 6.42 -6.46
CA VAL A 36 9.45 6.35 -7.91
C VAL A 36 9.32 7.77 -8.46
N THR A 37 10.42 8.27 -9.01
CA THR A 37 10.50 9.57 -9.69
C THR A 37 10.43 9.43 -11.21
N GLU A 38 10.42 8.20 -11.71
CA GLU A 38 10.40 7.89 -13.13
C GLU A 38 9.03 8.17 -13.74
N TYR A 39 8.97 9.19 -14.61
CA TYR A 39 7.79 9.48 -15.43
C TYR A 39 7.18 8.27 -16.15
N PRO A 40 7.96 7.37 -16.82
CA PRO A 40 7.37 6.22 -17.51
C PRO A 40 6.64 5.27 -16.55
N ALA A 41 7.19 5.07 -15.34
CA ALA A 41 6.54 4.24 -14.32
C ALA A 41 5.24 4.90 -13.82
N ILE A 42 5.25 6.22 -13.56
CA ILE A 42 4.06 6.97 -13.13
C ILE A 42 2.94 6.88 -14.18
N ALA A 43 3.29 7.05 -15.46
CA ALA A 43 2.34 6.94 -16.56
C ALA A 43 1.78 5.51 -16.72
N ALA A 44 2.62 4.48 -16.52
CA ALA A 44 2.18 3.08 -16.56
C ALA A 44 1.14 2.75 -15.48
N TYR A 45 1.21 3.42 -14.32
CA TYR A 45 0.19 3.30 -13.25
C TYR A 45 -1.07 4.15 -13.50
N GLY A 46 -1.13 4.93 -14.58
CA GLY A 46 -2.28 5.79 -14.91
C GLY A 46 -2.47 6.98 -13.96
N VAL A 47 -1.44 7.34 -13.21
CA VAL A 47 -1.51 8.46 -12.25
C VAL A 47 -1.36 9.78 -13.01
N MET A 48 -2.50 10.44 -13.24
CA MET A 48 -2.55 11.78 -13.86
C MET A 48 -2.22 12.91 -12.87
N SER A 49 -2.26 12.64 -11.56
CA SER A 49 -2.00 13.63 -10.52
C SER A 49 -1.13 13.06 -9.41
N THR A 50 0.10 13.55 -9.33
CA THR A 50 1.04 13.27 -8.23
C THR A 50 0.79 14.24 -7.07
N PRO A 51 0.93 13.82 -5.80
CA PRO A 51 1.50 12.56 -5.33
C PRO A 51 0.51 11.37 -5.38
N ALA A 52 1.04 10.17 -5.62
CA ALA A 52 0.29 8.93 -5.49
C ALA A 52 0.99 7.92 -4.58
N LEU A 53 0.18 7.18 -3.81
CA LEU A 53 0.59 6.11 -2.93
C LEU A 53 0.10 4.78 -3.49
N VAL A 54 1.07 3.92 -3.77
CA VAL A 54 0.89 2.57 -4.29
C VAL A 54 1.33 1.59 -3.22
N VAL A 55 0.54 0.53 -2.99
CA VAL A 55 0.89 -0.54 -2.07
C VAL A 55 0.69 -1.87 -2.78
N ASN A 56 1.70 -2.74 -2.75
CA ASN A 56 1.76 -4.01 -3.49
C ASN A 56 1.36 -3.84 -4.96
N GLU A 57 1.96 -2.84 -5.63
CA GLU A 57 1.70 -2.49 -7.04
C GLU A 57 0.27 -2.04 -7.37
N LYS A 58 -0.58 -1.82 -6.36
CA LYS A 58 -1.93 -1.28 -6.49
C LYS A 58 -1.97 0.18 -6.08
N VAL A 59 -2.49 1.04 -6.96
CA VAL A 59 -2.74 2.45 -6.64
C VAL A 59 -3.91 2.53 -5.68
N LEU A 60 -3.66 3.00 -4.45
CA LEU A 60 -4.71 3.18 -3.44
C LEU A 60 -5.15 4.63 -3.34
N VAL A 61 -4.20 5.56 -3.49
CA VAL A 61 -4.48 6.99 -3.47
C VAL A 61 -3.68 7.69 -4.55
N SER A 62 -4.33 8.59 -5.29
CA SER A 62 -3.70 9.50 -6.26
C SER A 62 -4.28 10.90 -6.12
N GLY A 63 -3.45 11.92 -6.35
CA GLY A 63 -3.87 13.33 -6.33
C GLY A 63 -4.21 13.90 -4.94
N ARG A 64 -4.03 13.16 -3.84
CA ARG A 64 -4.28 13.65 -2.46
C ARG A 64 -3.35 13.00 -1.44
N VAL A 65 -3.18 13.67 -0.30
CA VAL A 65 -2.37 13.20 0.83
C VAL A 65 -3.31 12.66 1.93
N PRO A 66 -3.42 11.33 2.12
CA PRO A 66 -4.23 10.76 3.19
C PRO A 66 -3.60 11.02 4.57
N LYS A 67 -4.42 10.98 5.62
CA LYS A 67 -3.95 11.10 7.01
C LYS A 67 -3.43 9.75 7.53
N LYS A 68 -2.62 9.77 8.60
CA LYS A 68 -2.08 8.55 9.24
C LYS A 68 -3.17 7.49 9.52
N ALA A 69 -4.32 7.90 10.08
CA ALA A 69 -5.44 6.99 10.36
C ALA A 69 -5.97 6.29 9.10
N GLU A 70 -6.08 7.02 7.98
CA GLU A 70 -6.56 6.46 6.72
C GLU A 70 -5.51 5.55 6.07
N ILE A 71 -4.21 5.83 6.25
CA ILE A 71 -3.14 4.93 5.82
C ILE A 71 -3.24 3.58 6.56
N VAL A 72 -3.46 3.60 7.88
CA VAL A 72 -3.65 2.38 8.67
C VAL A 72 -4.89 1.60 8.21
N GLU A 73 -6.01 2.29 7.98
CA GLU A 73 -7.25 1.68 7.45
C GLU A 73 -7.02 1.01 6.09
N ILE A 74 -6.35 1.71 5.16
CA ILE A 74 -6.04 1.22 3.81
C ILE A 74 -5.10 0.01 3.86
N LEU A 75 -4.08 0.05 4.73
CA LEU A 75 -3.14 -1.07 4.92
C LEU A 75 -3.83 -2.27 5.57
N SER A 76 -4.75 -2.03 6.52
CA SER A 76 -5.53 -3.07 7.21
C SER A 76 -6.58 -3.71 6.30
N SER A 77 -7.25 -2.91 5.47
CA SER A 77 -8.30 -3.38 4.55
C SER A 77 -7.74 -3.98 3.25
N GLY A 78 -6.54 -3.57 2.83
CA GLY A 78 -5.89 -4.04 1.59
C GLY A 78 -5.30 -5.46 1.64
N GLN A 79 -5.27 -6.10 2.82
CA GLN A 79 -4.73 -7.46 3.02
C GLN A 79 -5.80 -8.57 2.95
N ALA A 80 -7.07 -8.24 2.78
CA ALA A 80 -8.18 -9.21 2.74
C ALA A 80 -8.32 -9.99 1.41
N SER A 81 -7.22 -10.16 0.67
CA SER A 81 -7.19 -10.99 -0.54
C SER A 81 -5.92 -11.84 -0.61
N SER A 82 -5.45 -12.37 0.52
CA SER A 82 -4.61 -13.57 0.52
C SER A 82 -4.54 -14.22 1.92
N ALA A 83 -5.69 -14.32 2.58
CA ALA A 83 -5.91 -15.46 3.45
C ALA A 83 -6.89 -16.32 2.67
N ALA A 84 -6.41 -17.38 2.04
CA ALA A 84 -7.24 -18.51 1.72
C ALA A 84 -7.58 -19.18 3.06
N PRO A 85 -8.84 -19.23 3.53
CA PRO A 85 -9.28 -20.30 4.38
C PRO A 85 -9.88 -21.37 3.46
N GLU A 86 -9.05 -22.05 2.68
CA GLU A 86 -9.38 -23.44 2.34
C GLU A 86 -8.75 -24.29 3.43
N GLY A 87 -9.37 -24.16 4.61
CA GLY A 87 -9.25 -25.14 5.66
C GLY A 87 -9.65 -26.49 5.09
N ALA A 88 -8.71 -27.43 5.21
CA ALA A 88 -8.95 -28.84 5.00
C ALA A 88 -10.22 -29.26 5.76
N CYS A 89 -11.28 -29.61 5.05
CA CYS A 89 -12.29 -30.51 5.58
C CYS A 89 -11.79 -31.93 5.34
N ALA A 90 -10.88 -32.36 6.20
CA ALA A 90 -10.53 -33.75 6.38
C ALA A 90 -11.60 -34.42 7.25
N CYS A 91 -12.67 -34.88 6.62
CA CYS A 91 -13.56 -35.94 7.10
C CYS A 91 -13.75 -36.85 5.88
N GLY A 92 -13.16 -38.04 5.75
CA GLY A 92 -13.03 -39.05 6.78
C GLY A 92 -14.34 -39.81 6.87
N GLY A 93 -14.50 -40.84 6.02
CA GLY A 93 -15.39 -41.97 6.30
C GLY A 93 -16.79 -41.91 5.70
N GLU A 94 -17.07 -42.94 4.90
CA GLU A 94 -18.37 -43.64 4.78
C GLU A 94 -19.61 -42.85 4.30
N CYS A 95 -19.69 -42.62 2.98
CA CYS A 95 -20.70 -43.21 2.05
C CYS A 95 -20.62 -42.53 0.68
#